data_AF-A0A293LJ03-F1
#
_entry.id   AF-A0A293LJ03-F1
#
_cell.length_a   1.000
_cell.length_b   1.000
_cell.length_c   1.000
_cell.angle_alpha   90.00
_cell.angle_beta   90.00
_cell.angle_gamma   90.00
#
_symmetry.space_group_name_H-M   'P 1'
#
loop_
_entity.id
_entity.type
_entity.pdbx_description
1 polymer ?
#
loop_
_entity_poly.entity_id
_entity_poly.type
_entity_poly.pdbx_seq_one_letter_code
_entity_poly.pdbx_strand_id
1 'polypeptide(L)'
;MDSDLIATEELTEEQIVASVCGSYGSDDDAVDFEAGETEPDLPTTQQVFAAIDVLRRYAGSQDNMEDALGAVRTYERFVTPYLMNNLPQRRLTDFFVLK
;
A
#
# COMPACT_ATOMS: atom_id res chain seq x y z
N MET A 1 -48.75 6.03 34.77
CA MET A 1 -48.23 4.95 33.91
C MET A 1 -47.60 5.66 32.73
N ASP A 2 -46.37 6.14 32.90
CA ASP A 2 -45.65 6.78 31.80
C ASP A 2 -45.00 5.68 30.98
N SER A 3 -45.54 5.50 29.78
CA SER A 3 -45.02 4.55 28.80
C SER A 3 -43.95 5.28 28.01
N ASP A 4 -42.69 5.10 28.38
CA ASP A 4 -41.55 5.57 27.58
C ASP A 4 -41.53 4.82 26.25
N LEU A 5 -42.11 5.45 25.24
CA LEU A 5 -42.11 5.00 23.86
C LEU A 5 -40.79 5.46 23.23
N ILE A 6 -39.77 4.60 23.29
CA ILE A 6 -38.52 4.83 22.57
C ILE A 6 -38.79 4.55 21.09
N ALA A 7 -39.04 5.61 20.33
CA ALA A 7 -39.07 5.54 18.87
C ALA A 7 -37.62 5.40 18.38
N THR A 8 -37.24 4.21 17.95
CA THR A 8 -35.99 3.98 17.22
C THR A 8 -36.25 4.34 15.76
N GLU A 9 -35.89 5.55 15.34
CA GLU A 9 -35.85 5.89 13.92
C GLU A 9 -34.75 5.06 13.26
N GLU A 10 -35.14 4.10 12.42
CA GLU A 10 -34.22 3.37 11.56
C GLU A 10 -33.82 4.26 10.38
N LEU A 11 -32.52 4.47 10.18
CA LEU A 11 -32.00 5.18 9.02
C LEU A 11 -32.27 4.37 7.75
N THR A 12 -32.81 5.02 6.72
CA THR A 12 -33.03 4.34 5.44
C THR A 12 -31.72 4.13 4.69
N GLU A 13 -31.67 3.13 3.81
CA GLU A 13 -30.44 2.80 3.06
C GLU A 13 -29.90 4.01 2.29
N GLU A 14 -30.77 4.90 1.80
CA GLU A 14 -30.35 6.11 1.08
C GLU A 14 -29.64 7.12 2.01
N GLN A 15 -30.05 7.22 3.28
CA GLN A 15 -29.40 8.07 4.28
C GLN A 15 -28.04 7.51 4.70
N ILE A 16 -27.91 6.20 4.75
CA ILE A 16 -26.63 5.53 5.03
C ILE A 16 -25.64 5.79 3.88
N VAL A 17 -26.10 5.65 2.63
CA VAL A 17 -25.26 5.92 1.45
C VAL A 17 -24.86 7.40 1.38
N ALA A 18 -25.77 8.33 1.68
CA ALA A 18 -25.44 9.77 1.72
C ALA A 18 -24.42 10.11 2.82
N SER A 19 -24.46 9.42 3.96
CA SER A 19 -23.48 9.56 5.05
C SER A 19 -22.10 9.02 4.67
N VAL A 20 -22.04 7.90 3.94
CA VAL A 20 -20.79 7.24 3.52
C VAL A 20 -20.16 7.90 2.29
N CYS A 21 -20.97 8.33 1.32
CA CYS A 21 -20.47 8.94 0.08
C CYS A 21 -20.08 10.40 0.22
N GLY A 22 -20.40 11.05 1.33
CA GLY A 22 -20.11 12.46 1.56
C GLY A 22 -20.95 13.35 0.64
N SER A 23 -21.83 14.15 1.22
CA SER A 23 -22.39 15.28 0.49
C SER A 23 -21.23 16.24 0.16
N TYR A 24 -20.74 16.23 -1.07
CA TYR A 24 -19.96 17.34 -1.65
C TYR A 24 -20.94 18.48 -1.95
N GLY A 25 -21.62 18.96 -0.91
CA GLY A 25 -22.41 20.17 -0.95
C GLY A 25 -21.48 21.34 -0.71
N SER A 26 -20.97 21.90 -1.81
CA SER A 26 -20.62 23.31 -2.00
C SER A 26 -20.66 24.17 -0.73
N ASP A 27 -19.51 24.32 -0.07
CA ASP A 27 -19.21 25.56 0.64
C ASP A 27 -17.82 26.05 0.24
N ASP A 28 -17.76 27.36 0.11
CA ASP A 28 -16.79 28.18 -0.61
C ASP A 28 -15.44 28.24 0.13
N ASP A 29 -14.60 27.22 -0.05
CA ASP A 29 -13.15 27.38 0.12
C ASP A 29 -12.47 26.63 -1.02
N ALA A 30 -12.18 27.37 -2.09
CA ALA A 30 -11.44 26.90 -3.25
C ALA A 30 -10.01 26.52 -2.84
N VAL A 31 -9.86 25.35 -2.22
CA VAL A 31 -8.63 24.59 -2.35
C VAL A 31 -8.65 24.05 -3.77
N ASP A 32 -7.95 24.78 -4.63
CA ASP A 32 -7.49 24.36 -5.94
C ASP A 32 -6.68 23.07 -5.78
N PHE A 33 -7.38 21.95 -5.60
CA PHE A 33 -6.85 20.64 -5.90
C PHE A 33 -6.88 20.55 -7.43
N GLU A 34 -5.91 21.22 -8.06
CA GLU A 34 -5.19 20.64 -9.17
C GLU A 34 -4.61 19.32 -8.66
N ALA A 35 -5.47 18.31 -8.53
CA ALA A 35 -5.09 16.92 -8.56
C ALA A 35 -4.57 16.66 -9.97
N GLY A 36 -3.40 17.25 -10.27
CA GLY A 36 -2.54 16.72 -11.29
C GLY A 36 -2.35 15.27 -10.92
N GLU A 37 -2.93 14.40 -11.73
CA GLU A 37 -2.72 12.96 -11.74
C GLU A 37 -1.22 12.72 -11.93
N THR A 38 -0.47 12.95 -10.87
CA THR A 38 0.94 12.65 -10.80
C THR A 38 0.94 11.16 -10.56
N GLU A 39 1.12 10.39 -11.63
CA GLU A 39 1.35 8.96 -11.52
C GLU A 39 2.37 8.75 -10.39
N PRO A 40 2.08 7.87 -9.41
CA PRO A 40 2.98 7.69 -8.29
C PRO A 40 4.34 7.24 -8.83
N ASP A 41 5.39 7.97 -8.45
CA ASP A 41 6.76 7.65 -8.86
C ASP A 41 7.05 6.16 -8.64
N LEU A 42 7.59 5.51 -9.68
CA LEU A 42 7.92 4.10 -9.62
C LEU A 42 8.93 3.83 -8.49
N PRO A 43 8.71 2.80 -7.65
CA PRO A 43 9.61 2.53 -6.54
C PRO A 43 10.99 2.08 -7.05
N THR A 44 12.03 2.64 -6.43
CA THR A 44 13.42 2.22 -6.67
C THR A 44 13.66 0.81 -6.16
N THR A 45 14.68 0.14 -6.71
CA THR A 45 15.11 -1.20 -6.26
C THR A 45 15.31 -1.30 -4.75
N GLN A 46 15.92 -0.28 -4.13
CA GLN A 46 16.14 -0.26 -2.69
C GLN A 46 14.83 -0.19 -1.90
N GLN A 47 13.86 0.62 -2.36
CA GLN A 47 12.55 0.72 -1.72
C GLN A 47 11.79 -0.61 -1.79
N VAL A 48 11.87 -1.33 -2.92
CA VAL A 48 11.21 -2.63 -3.06
C VAL A 48 11.79 -3.66 -2.08
N PHE A 49 13.12 -3.77 -1.97
CA PHE A 49 13.74 -4.69 -1.01
C PHE A 49 13.45 -4.29 0.45
N ALA A 50 13.46 -2.98 0.77
CA ALA A 50 13.09 -2.51 2.09
C ALA A 50 11.64 -2.89 2.46
N ALA A 51 10.71 -2.78 1.52
CA ALA A 51 9.32 -3.19 1.73
C ALA A 51 9.20 -4.71 1.95
N ILE A 52 9.91 -5.53 1.18
CA ILE A 52 9.98 -6.99 1.37
C ILE A 52 10.50 -7.33 2.77
N ASP A 53 11.55 -6.64 3.24
CA ASP A 53 12.12 -6.86 4.57
C ASP A 53 11.16 -6.45 5.70
N VAL A 54 10.37 -5.39 5.50
CA VAL A 54 9.31 -5.01 6.45
C VAL A 54 8.24 -6.10 6.52
N LEU A 55 7.75 -6.57 5.37
CA LEU A 55 6.74 -7.64 5.31
C LEU A 55 7.24 -8.93 5.95
N ARG A 56 8.49 -9.30 5.68
CA ARG A 56 9.12 -10.50 6.27
C ARG A 56 9.24 -10.39 7.78
N ARG A 57 9.68 -9.23 8.31
CA ARG A 57 9.78 -9.00 9.76
C ARG A 57 8.42 -9.01 10.44
N TYR A 58 7.43 -8.37 9.83
CA TYR A 58 6.07 -8.36 10.34
C TYR A 58 5.52 -9.79 10.41
N ALA A 59 5.56 -10.53 9.29
CA ALA A 59 5.07 -11.90 9.26
C ALA A 59 5.82 -12.83 10.23
N GLY A 60 7.14 -12.67 10.35
CA GLY A 60 7.95 -13.45 11.30
C GLY A 60 7.72 -13.11 12.78
N SER A 61 7.05 -11.99 13.08
CA SER A 61 6.69 -11.59 14.45
C SER A 61 5.33 -12.11 14.91
N GLN A 62 4.54 -12.71 14.01
CA GLN A 62 3.19 -13.18 14.27
C GLN A 62 3.15 -14.72 14.29
N ASP A 63 2.27 -15.28 15.12
CA ASP A 63 2.02 -16.72 15.13
C ASP A 63 1.20 -17.12 13.88
N ASN A 64 1.47 -18.32 13.36
CA ASN A 64 0.75 -18.94 12.22
C ASN A 64 0.79 -18.15 10.89
N MET A 65 1.87 -17.41 10.59
CA MET A 65 2.05 -16.67 9.33
C MET A 65 2.94 -17.39 8.28
N GLU A 66 2.99 -18.73 8.32
CA GLU A 66 3.82 -19.54 7.41
C GLU A 66 3.47 -19.31 5.93
N ASP A 67 2.17 -19.21 5.61
CA ASP A 67 1.69 -18.93 4.26
C ASP A 67 2.11 -17.54 3.77
N ALA A 68 2.06 -16.54 4.66
CA ALA A 68 2.48 -15.18 4.35
C ALA A 68 3.99 -15.11 4.07
N LEU A 69 4.81 -15.79 4.87
CA LEU A 69 6.26 -15.91 4.62
C LEU A 69 6.54 -16.65 3.29
N GLY A 70 5.76 -17.68 2.98
CA GLY A 70 5.81 -18.40 1.71
C GLY A 70 5.49 -17.48 0.52
N ALA A 71 4.45 -16.66 0.63
CA ALA A 71 4.06 -15.68 -0.38
C ALA A 71 5.13 -14.60 -0.58
N VAL A 72 5.67 -14.02 0.51
CA VAL A 72 6.74 -13.01 0.46
C VAL A 72 7.99 -13.57 -0.23
N ARG A 73 8.39 -14.79 0.12
CA ARG A 73 9.55 -15.46 -0.51
C ARG A 73 9.33 -15.73 -2.00
N THR A 74 8.12 -16.12 -2.36
CA THR A 74 7.75 -16.37 -3.76
C THR A 74 7.82 -15.08 -4.56
N TYR A 75 7.22 -14.01 -4.04
CA TYR A 75 7.25 -12.69 -4.66
C TYR A 75 8.67 -12.14 -4.83
N GLU A 76 9.50 -12.23 -3.78
CA GLU A 76 10.90 -11.84 -3.82
C GLU A 76 11.67 -12.56 -4.94
N ARG A 77 11.47 -13.87 -5.07
CA ARG A 77 12.10 -14.67 -6.14
C ARG A 77 11.68 -14.21 -7.53
N PHE A 78 10.42 -13.80 -7.71
CA PHE A 78 9.93 -13.30 -9.00
C PHE A 78 10.46 -11.92 -9.34
N VAL A 79 10.56 -11.03 -8.35
CA VAL A 79 10.88 -9.61 -8.58
C VAL A 79 12.39 -9.35 -8.64
N THR A 80 13.20 -10.14 -7.91
CA THR A 80 14.66 -9.98 -7.85
C THR A 80 15.34 -9.90 -9.22
N PRO A 81 15.05 -10.78 -10.21
CA PRO A 81 15.65 -10.71 -11.54
C PRO A 81 15.36 -9.39 -12.27
N TYR A 82 14.15 -8.84 -12.13
CA TYR A 82 13.75 -7.59 -12.79
C TYR A 82 14.42 -6.37 -12.14
N LEU A 83 14.60 -6.40 -10.82
CA LEU A 83 15.29 -5.35 -10.08
C LEU A 83 16.81 -5.38 -10.30
N MET A 84 17.38 -6.57 -10.48
CA MET A 84 18.82 -6.78 -10.64
C MET A 84 19.30 -6.69 -12.09
N ASN A 85 18.41 -6.76 -13.08
CA ASN A 85 18.79 -6.69 -14.49
C ASN A 85 19.44 -5.35 -14.89
N ASN A 86 19.16 -4.29 -14.14
CA ASN A 86 19.71 -2.95 -14.36
C ASN A 86 21.02 -2.68 -13.59
N LEU A 87 21.48 -3.63 -12.75
CA LEU A 87 22.80 -3.52 -12.16
C LEU A 87 23.84 -3.89 -13.23
N PRO A 88 24.78 -2.99 -13.56
CA PRO A 88 25.83 -3.31 -14.52
C PRO A 88 26.61 -4.50 -13.98
N GLN A 89 26.50 -5.65 -14.64
CA GLN A 89 27.31 -6.82 -14.34
C GLN A 89 28.77 -6.44 -14.63
N ARG A 90 29.51 -6.01 -13.59
CA ARG A 90 30.95 -5.75 -13.71
C ARG A 90 31.65 -7.05 -14.07
N ARG A 91 32.51 -7.00 -15.08
CA ARG A 91 33.27 -8.17 -15.49
C ARG A 91 34.32 -8.44 -14.43
N LEU A 92 34.62 -9.72 -14.16
CA LEU A 92 35.67 -10.09 -13.22
C LEU A 92 37.01 -9.43 -13.59
N THR A 93 37.25 -9.21 -14.88
CA THR A 93 38.41 -8.49 -15.43
C THR A 93 38.53 -7.05 -14.92
N ASP A 94 37.43 -6.40 -14.55
CA ASP A 94 37.43 -5.01 -14.06
C ASP A 94 38.12 -4.90 -12.68
N PHE A 95 38.14 -5.99 -11.92
CA PHE A 95 38.82 -6.07 -10.61
C PHE A 95 40.33 -6.37 -10.72
N PHE A 96 40.77 -6.90 -11.86
CA PHE A 96 42.19 -7.23 -12.10
C PHE A 96 42.99 -6.09 -12.73
N VAL A 97 42.36 -4.93 -12.98
CA VAL A 97 43.02 -3.74 -13.55
C VAL A 97 43.46 -2.74 -12.47
N LEU A 98 43.30 -3.06 -11.17
CA LEU A 98 43.95 -2.27 -10.12
C LEU A 98 45.47 -2.49 -10.19
N LYS A 99 46.15 -1.51 -10.77
CA LYS A 99 47.61 -1.44 -10.93
C LYS A 99 48.26 -0.80 -9.71
#